data_AF-A0A836ZQH9-F1
#
_entry.id   AF-A0A836ZQH9-F1
#
_cell.length_a   1.000
_cell.length_b   1.000
_cell.length_c   1.000
_cell.angle_alpha   90.00
_cell.angle_beta   90.00
_cell.angle_gamma   90.00
#
_symmetry.space_group_name_H-M   'P 1'
#
loop_
_entity.id
_entity.type
_entity.pdbx_description
1 polymer ?
#
loop_
_entity_poly.entity_id
_entity_poly.type
_entity_poly.pdbx_seq_one_letter_code
_entity_poly.pdbx_strand_id
1 'polypeptide(L)'
;IAPGLLADGARLARHVRGRHVLLLSDSQVAPHYAAGVRAALLSARPDLQIGELVIAAGEASKTLDTFGSAITALAELGATRDACVFALGGG
;
A
#
# COMPACT_ATOMS: atom_id res chain seq x y z
N ILE A 1 -4.47 -17.36 -7.81
CA ILE A 1 -5.23 -17.21 -6.54
C ILE A 1 -4.89 -18.41 -5.68
N ALA A 2 -4.45 -18.19 -4.45
CA ALA A 2 -4.08 -19.24 -3.49
C ALA A 2 -4.09 -18.68 -2.06
N PRO A 3 -4.21 -19.52 -1.02
CA PRO A 3 -4.07 -19.09 0.38
C PRO A 3 -2.67 -18.52 0.68
N GLY A 4 -2.59 -17.60 1.64
CA GLY A 4 -1.31 -17.11 2.18
C GLY A 4 -0.50 -16.18 1.27
N LEU A 5 -1.00 -15.81 0.09
CA LEU A 5 -0.23 -15.00 -0.88
C LEU A 5 0.16 -13.60 -0.37
N LEU A 6 -0.54 -13.05 0.62
CA LEU A 6 -0.18 -11.76 1.24
C LEU A 6 1.11 -11.85 2.09
N ALA A 7 1.50 -13.05 2.51
CA ALA A 7 2.75 -13.27 3.24
C ALA A 7 3.96 -13.53 2.31
N ASP A 8 3.72 -13.72 1.01
CA ASP A 8 4.79 -13.95 0.03
C ASP A 8 5.42 -12.62 -0.41
N GLY A 9 6.32 -12.12 0.44
CA GLY A 9 7.01 -10.85 0.23
C GLY A 9 7.74 -10.75 -1.10
N ALA A 10 8.35 -11.84 -1.58
CA ALA A 10 9.08 -11.85 -2.85
C ALA A 10 8.12 -11.65 -4.04
N ARG A 11 6.94 -12.29 -4.01
CA ARG A 11 5.91 -12.08 -5.03
C ARG A 11 5.35 -10.66 -5.03
N LEU A 12 5.17 -10.06 -3.86
CA LEU A 12 4.71 -8.68 -3.75
C LEU A 12 5.79 -7.72 -4.26
N ALA A 13 7.01 -7.87 -3.76
CA ALA A 13 8.13 -6.97 -4.02
C ALA A 13 8.60 -6.97 -5.49
N ARG A 14 8.38 -8.05 -6.25
CA ARG A 14 8.75 -8.10 -7.69
C ARG A 14 8.05 -7.03 -8.56
N HIS A 15 6.94 -6.47 -8.07
CA HIS A 15 6.20 -5.41 -8.76
C HIS A 15 6.73 -4.01 -8.41
N VAL A 16 7.57 -3.89 -7.38
CA VAL A 16 8.14 -2.61 -6.94
C VAL A 16 9.43 -2.34 -7.71
N ARG A 17 9.34 -1.42 -8.69
CA ARG A 17 10.49 -1.04 -9.54
C ARG A 17 11.46 -0.13 -8.79
N GLY A 18 10.95 0.88 -8.09
CA GLY A 18 11.73 1.78 -7.27
C GLY A 18 11.91 1.28 -5.83
N ARG A 19 11.97 2.23 -4.89
CA ARG A 19 12.00 1.95 -3.44
C ARG A 19 10.79 2.47 -2.66
N HIS A 20 9.99 3.36 -3.26
CA HIS A 20 8.85 3.98 -2.59
C HIS A 20 7.61 3.13 -2.81
N VAL A 21 6.92 2.80 -1.72
CA VAL A 21 5.66 2.08 -1.72
C VAL A 21 4.62 2.85 -0.93
N LEU A 22 3.45 3.08 -1.51
CA LEU A 22 2.28 3.50 -0.75
C LEU A 22 1.35 2.30 -0.55
N LEU A 23 1.15 1.90 0.71
CA LEU A 23 0.15 0.91 1.09
C LEU A 23 -1.16 1.64 1.41
N LEU A 24 -2.13 1.58 0.49
CA LEU A 24 -3.43 2.22 0.62
C LEU A 24 -4.47 1.19 1.04
N SER A 25 -5.20 1.44 2.12
CA SER A 25 -6.25 0.56 2.62
C SER A 25 -7.40 1.35 3.23
N ASP A 26 -8.50 0.69 3.54
CA ASP A 26 -9.62 1.29 4.26
C ASP A 26 -9.59 0.93 5.76
N SER A 27 -10.40 1.64 6.54
CA SER A 27 -10.45 1.49 8.00
C SER A 27 -10.95 0.12 8.50
N GLN A 28 -11.56 -0.71 7.64
CA GLN A 28 -11.96 -2.08 7.97
C GLN A 28 -10.86 -3.08 7.61
N VAL A 29 -10.17 -2.90 6.48
CA VAL A 29 -9.18 -3.86 5.98
C VAL A 29 -7.80 -3.65 6.60
N ALA A 30 -7.39 -2.39 6.82
CA ALA A 30 -6.05 -2.06 7.30
C ALA A 30 -5.66 -2.79 8.61
N PRO A 31 -6.52 -2.82 9.66
CA PRO A 31 -6.16 -3.45 10.93
C PRO A 31 -5.87 -4.96 10.83
N HIS A 32 -6.39 -5.63 9.80
CA HIS A 32 -6.22 -7.07 9.61
C HIS A 32 -5.00 -7.43 8.76
N TYR A 33 -4.67 -6.61 7.77
CA TYR A 33 -3.75 -7.04 6.71
C TYR A 33 -2.56 -6.09 6.47
N ALA A 34 -2.68 -4.80 6.80
CA ALA A 34 -1.65 -3.81 6.41
C ALA A 34 -0.28 -4.13 7.05
N ALA A 35 -0.27 -4.41 8.35
CA ALA A 35 0.96 -4.76 9.07
C ALA A 35 1.64 -6.02 8.50
N GLY A 36 0.86 -7.04 8.13
CA GLY A 36 1.37 -8.28 7.54
C GLY A 36 1.99 -8.06 6.16
N VAL A 37 1.32 -7.30 5.30
CA VAL A 37 1.82 -6.94 3.96
C VAL A 37 3.08 -6.09 4.06
N ARG A 38 3.10 -5.10 4.95
CA ARG A 38 4.28 -4.26 5.21
C ARG A 38 5.47 -5.10 5.66
N ALA A 39 5.27 -6.02 6.59
CA ALA A 39 6.32 -6.92 7.08
C ALA A 39 6.85 -7.84 5.97
N ALA A 40 5.96 -8.41 5.16
CA ALA A 40 6.35 -9.27 4.03
C ALA A 40 7.20 -8.51 3.01
N LEU A 41 6.79 -7.28 2.64
CA LEU A 41 7.54 -6.41 1.73
C LEU A 41 8.94 -6.08 2.26
N LEU A 42 9.05 -5.62 3.51
CA LEU A 42 10.34 -5.26 4.12
C LEU A 42 11.26 -6.46 4.33
N SER A 43 10.69 -7.64 4.62
CA SER A 43 11.47 -8.88 4.71
C SER A 43 12.12 -9.24 3.38
N ALA A 44 11.41 -9.05 2.26
CA ALA A 44 11.91 -9.35 0.92
C ALA A 44 12.84 -8.25 0.36
N ARG A 45 12.55 -6.97 0.65
CA ARG A 45 13.30 -5.79 0.21
C ARG A 45 13.44 -4.80 1.39
N PRO A 46 14.50 -4.92 2.21
CA PRO A 46 14.69 -4.04 3.37
C PRO A 46 14.94 -2.56 3.03
N ASP A 47 15.26 -2.26 1.77
CA ASP A 47 15.50 -0.91 1.26
C ASP A 47 14.22 -0.11 0.96
N LEU A 48 13.04 -0.75 1.03
CA LEU A 48 11.78 -0.09 0.72
C LEU A 48 11.42 0.97 1.76
N GLN A 49 10.95 2.11 1.25
CA GLN A 49 10.33 3.17 2.00
C GLN A 49 8.82 3.05 1.83
N ILE A 50 8.16 2.53 2.85
CA ILE A 50 6.72 2.21 2.81
C ILE A 50 5.94 3.26 3.61
N GLY A 51 5.21 4.11 2.90
CA GLY A 51 4.16 4.96 3.46
C GLY A 51 2.84 4.18 3.54
N GLU A 52 1.99 4.53 4.49
CA GLU A 52 0.67 3.92 4.69
C GLU A 52 -0.39 5.03 4.68
N LEU A 53 -1.48 4.80 3.95
CA LEU A 53 -2.65 5.68 3.95
C LEU A 53 -3.89 4.82 4.24
N VAL A 54 -4.60 5.16 5.31
CA VAL A 54 -5.87 4.54 5.67
C VAL A 54 -7.00 5.55 5.44
N ILE A 55 -7.98 5.17 4.64
CA ILE A 55 -9.16 5.99 4.33
C ILE A 55 -10.40 5.41 5.02
N ALA A 56 -11.48 6.20 5.13
CA ALA A 56 -12.73 5.66 5.65
C ALA A 56 -13.28 4.56 4.72
N ALA A 57 -13.82 3.47 5.29
CA ALA A 57 -14.45 2.43 4.51
C ALA A 57 -15.78 2.89 3.89
N GLY A 58 -16.09 2.38 2.70
CA GLY A 58 -17.34 2.60 1.98
C GLY A 58 -17.23 3.53 0.77
N GLU A 59 -18.29 3.52 -0.05
CA GLU A 59 -18.34 4.25 -1.34
C GLU A 59 -18.18 5.76 -1.19
N ALA A 60 -18.56 6.32 -0.03
CA ALA A 60 -18.44 7.74 0.27
C ALA A 60 -16.97 8.24 0.21
N SER A 61 -15.99 7.35 0.29
CA SER A 61 -14.58 7.70 0.16
C SER A 61 -14.10 7.77 -1.29
N LYS A 62 -14.92 7.41 -2.29
CA LYS A 62 -14.56 7.53 -3.72
C LYS A 62 -14.76 8.96 -4.22
N THR A 63 -13.95 9.85 -3.65
CA THR A 63 -13.97 11.28 -3.93
C THR A 63 -12.61 11.76 -4.43
N LEU A 64 -12.60 12.92 -5.09
CA LEU A 64 -11.36 13.59 -5.48
C LEU A 64 -10.55 14.03 -4.27
N ASP A 65 -11.18 14.31 -3.12
CA ASP A 65 -10.47 14.66 -1.88
C ASP A 65 -9.68 13.49 -1.31
N THR A 66 -10.27 12.29 -1.30
CA THR A 66 -9.57 11.07 -0.89
C THR A 66 -8.45 10.73 -1.86
N PHE A 67 -8.69 10.87 -3.17
CA PHE A 67 -7.64 10.73 -4.17
C PHE A 67 -6.51 11.75 -3.95
N GLY A 68 -6.84 13.01 -3.67
CA GLY A 68 -5.89 14.06 -3.33
C GLY A 68 -5.03 13.68 -2.11
N SER A 69 -5.63 13.10 -1.08
CA SER A 69 -4.91 12.59 0.10
C SER A 69 -3.88 11.51 -0.27
N ALA A 70 -4.19 10.63 -1.22
CA ALA A 70 -3.23 9.64 -1.71
C ALA A 70 -2.06 10.27 -2.48
N ILE A 71 -2.33 11.32 -3.26
CA ILE A 71 -1.28 12.09 -3.94
C ILE A 71 -0.40 12.83 -2.91
N THR A 72 -0.99 13.43 -1.88
CA THR A 72 -0.25 14.08 -0.78
C THR A 72 0.65 13.07 -0.06
N ALA A 73 0.14 11.89 0.28
CA ALA A 73 0.93 10.85 0.94
C ALA A 73 2.13 10.39 0.10
N LEU A 74 1.96 10.28 -1.24
CA LEU A 74 3.08 10.01 -2.14
C LEU A 74 4.10 11.15 -2.15
N ALA A 75 3.65 12.41 -2.17
CA ALA A 75 4.53 13.57 -2.15
C ALA A 75 5.33 13.65 -0.84
N GLU A 76 4.68 13.43 0.30
CA GLU A 76 5.33 13.40 1.63
C GLU A 76 6.34 12.26 1.77
N LEU A 77 6.08 11.12 1.13
CA LEU A 77 7.03 10.00 1.04
C LEU A 77 8.26 10.33 0.17
N GLY A 78 8.25 11.45 -0.55
CA GLY A 78 9.29 11.76 -1.55
C GLY A 78 9.24 10.83 -2.75
N ALA A 79 8.05 10.28 -3.06
CA ALA A 79 7.88 9.25 -4.06
C ALA A 79 8.31 9.73 -5.45
N THR A 80 9.15 8.94 -6.09
CA THR A 80 9.54 9.07 -7.49
C THR A 80 8.51 8.42 -8.41
N ARG A 81 8.61 8.66 -9.73
CA ARG A 81 7.63 8.15 -10.72
C ARG A 81 7.52 6.62 -10.81
N ASP A 82 8.49 5.91 -10.26
CA ASP A 82 8.53 4.45 -10.17
C ASP A 82 8.02 3.90 -8.82
N ALA A 83 7.38 4.75 -8.01
CA ALA A 83 6.67 4.34 -6.81
C ALA A 83 5.56 3.34 -7.13
N CYS A 84 5.35 2.40 -6.21
CA CYS A 84 4.31 1.38 -6.33
C CYS A 84 3.20 1.64 -5.32
N VAL A 85 1.96 1.69 -5.78
CA VAL A 85 0.78 1.77 -4.89
C VAL A 85 0.17 0.39 -4.77
N PHE A 86 0.09 -0.14 -3.56
CA PHE A 86 -0.69 -1.35 -3.27
C PHE A 86 -2.06 -0.93 -2.75
N ALA A 87 -3.11 -1.19 -3.53
CA ALA A 87 -4.48 -1.10 -3.06
C ALA A 87 -4.84 -2.38 -2.29
N LEU A 88 -4.96 -2.27 -0.98
CA LEU A 88 -5.28 -3.36 -0.07
C LEU A 88 -6.71 -3.17 0.47
N GLY A 89 -7.68 -3.72 -0.25
CA GLY A 89 -9.09 -3.60 0.13
C GLY A 89 -10.02 -4.03 -0.98
N GLY A 90 -11.29 -3.66 -0.84
CA GLY A 90 -12.31 -3.82 -1.87
C GLY A 90 -12.20 -2.80 -3.01
N GLY A 91 -13.17 -2.84 -3.92
CA GLY A 91 -13.27 -1.95 -5.08
C GLY A 91 -14.13 -0.71 -4.85
#